data_AF-A0A9P4YVI2-F1
#
_entry.id   AF-A0A9P4YVI2-F1
#
_cell.length_a   1.000
_cell.length_b   1.000
_cell.length_c   1.000
_cell.angle_alpha   90.00
_cell.angle_beta   90.00
_cell.angle_gamma   90.00
#
_symmetry.space_group_name_H-M   'P 1'
#
loop_
_entity.id
_entity.type
_entity.pdbx_description
1 polymer ?
#
loop_
_entity_poly.entity_id
_entity_poly.type
_entity_poly.pdbx_seq_one_letter_code
_entity_poly.pdbx_strand_id
1 'polypeptide(L)'
;MSGPAPPTRPGLPWRLASVAVMSTVGAASRGFLYGLNNIETTGLDKFLELLDQRKAVDIRPRGLLTVCNHVGVLDDPIIWGVLPFRYSLDPENLRWSLGAHDICFKNKYCPPKMGPMARKMLTRNLP
;
A
#
# COMPACT_ATOMS: atom_id res chain seq x y z
N MET A 1 -6.94 -24.68 19.44
CA MET A 1 -6.06 -23.56 19.02
C MET A 1 -6.94 -22.56 18.29
N SER A 2 -7.26 -21.42 18.93
CA SER A 2 -8.05 -20.36 18.31
C SER A 2 -7.23 -19.70 17.20
N GLY A 3 -7.79 -19.61 15.99
CA GLY A 3 -7.13 -18.95 14.86
C GLY A 3 -6.83 -17.47 15.15
N PRO A 4 -5.86 -16.86 14.45
CA PRO A 4 -5.55 -15.45 14.61
C PRO A 4 -6.80 -14.60 14.34
N ALA A 5 -7.01 -13.56 15.16
CA ALA A 5 -8.15 -12.66 15.02
C ALA A 5 -8.16 -12.04 13.61
N PRO A 6 -9.34 -11.92 12.96
CA PRO A 6 -9.42 -11.33 11.63
C PRO A 6 -8.91 -9.88 11.66
N PRO A 7 -8.21 -9.43 10.61
CA PRO A 7 -7.68 -8.07 10.54
C PRO A 7 -8.82 -7.05 10.72
N THR A 8 -8.63 -6.09 11.62
CA THR A 8 -9.61 -5.04 11.91
C THR A 8 -9.84 -4.22 10.64
N ARG A 9 -11.04 -4.30 10.07
CA ARG A 9 -11.44 -3.50 8.91
C ARG A 9 -11.51 -2.02 9.33
N PRO A 10 -10.70 -1.12 8.75
CA PRO A 10 -10.78 0.30 9.09
C PRO A 10 -12.14 0.87 8.66
N GLY A 11 -12.59 1.92 9.37
CA GLY A 11 -13.88 2.55 9.10
C GLY A 11 -13.96 3.16 7.69
N LEU A 12 -15.19 3.34 7.19
CA LEU A 12 -15.45 3.91 5.86
C LEU A 12 -14.71 5.24 5.60
N PRO A 13 -14.66 6.21 6.53
CA PRO A 13 -13.94 7.46 6.29
C PRO A 13 -12.44 7.25 6.05
N TRP A 14 -11.84 6.31 6.77
CA TRP A 14 -10.42 5.98 6.61
C TRP A 14 -10.14 5.34 5.25
N ARG A 15 -11.05 4.49 4.78
CA ARG A 15 -10.93 3.86 3.45
C ARG A 15 -11.03 4.90 2.34
N LEU A 16 -12.00 5.80 2.43
CA LEU A 16 -12.16 6.89 1.45
C LEU A 16 -10.95 7.82 1.45
N ALA A 17 -10.45 8.20 2.62
CA ALA A 17 -9.24 9.02 2.74
C ALA A 17 -8.02 8.31 2.13
N SER A 18 -7.86 7.00 2.40
CA SER A 18 -6.77 6.20 1.84
C SER A 18 -6.86 6.13 0.32
N VAL A 19 -8.04 5.83 -0.23
CA VAL A 19 -8.27 5.80 -1.68
C VAL A 19 -7.98 7.16 -2.31
N ALA A 20 -8.42 8.26 -1.68
CA ALA A 20 -8.17 9.60 -2.18
C ALA A 20 -6.67 9.91 -2.27
N VAL A 21 -5.91 9.61 -1.22
CA VAL A 21 -4.45 9.80 -1.20
C VAL A 21 -3.78 8.94 -2.27
N MET A 22 -4.08 7.65 -2.31
CA MET A 22 -3.46 6.70 -3.25
C MET A 22 -3.79 7.04 -4.71
N SER A 23 -5.02 7.45 -4.97
CA SER A 23 -5.45 7.89 -6.32
C SER A 23 -4.76 9.18 -6.73
N THR A 24 -4.64 10.14 -5.82
CA THR A 24 -3.97 11.42 -6.10
C THR A 24 -2.48 11.20 -6.38
N VAL A 25 -1.81 10.39 -5.56
CA VAL A 25 -0.38 10.10 -5.75
C VAL A 25 -0.16 9.28 -7.03
N GLY A 26 -1.00 8.29 -7.31
CA GLY A 26 -0.95 7.54 -8.57
C GLY A 26 -1.16 8.45 -9.79
N ALA A 27 -2.11 9.40 -9.71
CA ALA A 27 -2.38 10.34 -10.79
C ALA A 27 -1.24 11.32 -11.03
N ALA A 28 -0.69 11.89 -9.96
CA ALA A 28 0.45 12.78 -10.04
C ALA A 28 1.68 12.06 -10.62
N SER A 29 1.94 10.84 -10.16
CA SER A 29 3.08 10.03 -10.64
C SER A 29 2.92 9.67 -12.11
N ARG A 30 1.73 9.24 -12.53
CA ARG A 30 1.43 8.97 -13.93
C ARG A 30 1.56 10.21 -14.80
N GLY A 31 1.06 11.35 -14.34
CA GLY A 31 1.18 12.64 -15.04
C GLY A 31 2.64 13.08 -15.20
N PHE A 32 3.46 12.92 -14.16
CA PHE A 32 4.89 13.18 -14.22
C PHE A 32 5.60 12.26 -15.23
N LEU A 33 5.25 10.98 -15.20
CA LEU A 33 5.84 9.96 -16.05
C LEU A 33 5.51 10.14 -17.53
N TYR A 34 4.23 10.21 -17.89
CA TYR A 34 3.82 10.33 -19.29
C TYR A 34 3.83 11.78 -19.80
N GLY A 35 3.88 12.77 -18.92
CA GLY A 35 3.87 14.18 -19.28
C GLY A 35 5.26 14.80 -19.41
N LEU A 36 6.22 14.41 -18.57
CA LEU A 36 7.56 15.02 -18.52
C LEU A 36 8.68 14.07 -18.95
N ASN A 37 8.40 12.78 -19.17
CA ASN A 37 9.40 11.78 -19.49
C ASN A 37 8.98 10.91 -20.67
N ASN A 38 9.95 10.32 -21.37
CA ASN A 38 9.73 9.26 -22.34
C ASN A 38 9.94 7.91 -21.63
N ILE A 39 8.88 7.12 -21.55
CA ILE A 39 8.89 5.85 -20.82
C ILE A 39 8.70 4.70 -21.80
N GLU A 40 9.57 3.71 -21.67
CA GLU A 40 9.46 2.44 -22.36
C GLU A 40 9.19 1.35 -21.32
N THR A 41 8.10 0.61 -21.51
CA THR A 41 7.73 -0.50 -20.64
C THR A 41 7.79 -1.80 -21.42
N THR A 42 8.66 -2.71 -21.03
CA THR A 42 8.75 -4.04 -21.65
C THR A 42 7.95 -5.06 -20.84
N GLY A 43 7.02 -5.77 -21.49
CA GLY A 43 6.29 -6.89 -20.86
C GLY A 43 5.21 -6.49 -19.84
N LEU A 44 4.75 -5.23 -19.87
CA LEU A 44 3.70 -4.74 -18.98
C LEU A 44 2.40 -5.54 -19.11
N ASP A 45 1.99 -5.91 -20.33
CA ASP A 45 0.72 -6.63 -20.56
C ASP A 45 0.68 -7.98 -19.84
N LYS A 46 1.79 -8.73 -19.89
CA LYS A 46 1.93 -10.00 -19.16
C LYS A 46 1.87 -9.77 -17.65
N PHE A 47 2.44 -8.67 -17.17
CA PHE A 47 2.36 -8.30 -15.76
C PHE A 47 0.92 -7.97 -15.34
N LEU A 48 0.18 -7.22 -16.16
CA LEU A 48 -1.23 -6.90 -15.91
C LEU A 48 -2.12 -8.14 -15.89
N GLU A 49 -1.91 -9.06 -16.83
CA GLU A 49 -2.62 -10.34 -16.87
C GLU A 49 -2.35 -11.15 -15.59
N LEU A 50 -1.08 -11.21 -15.16
CA LEU A 50 -0.67 -11.86 -13.92
C LEU A 50 -1.30 -11.21 -12.67
N LEU A 51 -1.51 -9.89 -12.66
CA LEU A 51 -2.20 -9.20 -11.58
C LEU A 51 -3.71 -9.50 -11.59
N ASP A 52 -4.34 -9.48 -12.76
CA ASP A 52 -5.77 -9.72 -12.92
C ASP A 52 -6.15 -11.16 -12.54
N GLN A 53 -5.36 -12.16 -12.96
CA GLN A 53 -5.51 -13.55 -12.54
C GLN A 53 -5.42 -13.73 -11.00
N ARG A 54 -4.70 -12.84 -10.32
CA ARG A 54 -4.47 -12.89 -8.87
C ARG A 54 -5.42 -12.00 -8.06
N LYS A 55 -6.40 -11.35 -8.69
CA LYS A 55 -7.38 -10.49 -8.02
C LYS A 55 -8.31 -11.28 -7.08
N ALA A 56 -8.62 -12.54 -7.42
CA ALA A 56 -9.42 -13.42 -6.57
C ALA A 56 -8.58 -13.96 -5.39
N VAL A 57 -8.88 -13.49 -4.18
CA VAL A 57 -8.18 -13.89 -2.94
C VAL A 57 -8.34 -15.38 -2.66
N ASP A 58 -9.52 -15.93 -2.95
CA ASP A 58 -9.87 -17.34 -2.65
C ASP A 58 -9.15 -18.37 -3.53
N ILE A 59 -8.65 -17.95 -4.70
CA ILE A 59 -8.05 -18.84 -5.70
C ILE A 59 -6.52 -18.65 -5.73
N ARG A 60 -5.96 -17.69 -4.98
CA ARG A 60 -4.54 -17.33 -5.06
C ARG A 60 -3.65 -18.47 -4.52
N PRO A 61 -2.89 -19.19 -5.38
CA PRO A 61 -2.09 -20.31 -4.90
C PRO A 61 -0.81 -19.84 -4.19
N ARG A 62 -0.25 -18.68 -4.58
CA ARG A 62 1.05 -18.15 -4.12
C ARG A 62 1.12 -16.62 -4.21
N GLY A 63 1.94 -15.98 -3.37
CA GLY A 63 2.24 -14.56 -3.45
C GLY A 63 3.04 -14.19 -4.69
N LEU A 64 2.91 -12.95 -5.16
CA LEU A 64 3.73 -12.38 -6.23
C LEU A 64 4.78 -11.46 -5.60
N LEU A 65 6.06 -11.78 -5.81
CA LEU A 65 7.17 -10.93 -5.39
C LEU A 65 7.72 -10.22 -6.62
N THR A 66 7.68 -8.89 -6.60
CA THR A 66 8.30 -8.03 -7.61
C THR A 66 9.61 -7.50 -7.04
N VAL A 67 10.70 -7.64 -7.79
CA VAL A 67 12.02 -7.10 -7.43
C VAL A 67 12.32 -5.94 -8.37
N CYS A 68 12.68 -4.80 -7.83
CA CYS A 68 13.08 -3.61 -8.59
C CYS A 68 14.39 -3.06 -8.04
N ASN A 69 15.10 -2.30 -8.87
CA ASN A 69 16.20 -1.48 -8.38
C ASN A 69 15.62 -0.28 -7.63
N HIS A 70 16.26 0.14 -6.53
CA HIS A 70 15.84 1.28 -5.72
C HIS A 70 16.95 2.32 -5.70
N VAL A 71 16.71 3.45 -6.36
CA VAL A 71 17.64 4.58 -6.45
C VAL A 71 17.19 5.71 -5.53
N GLY A 72 15.88 5.86 -5.29
CA GLY A 72 15.38 6.85 -4.34
C GLY A 72 13.91 6.71 -3.98
N VAL A 73 13.48 7.56 -3.04
CA VAL A 73 12.12 7.54 -2.46
C VAL A 73 11.02 7.81 -3.52
N LEU A 74 11.35 8.51 -4.61
CA LEU A 74 10.41 8.75 -5.69
C LEU A 74 10.06 7.48 -6.47
N ASP A 75 10.87 6.43 -6.40
CA ASP A 75 10.60 5.16 -7.09
C ASP A 75 9.31 4.52 -6.58
N ASP A 76 8.98 4.72 -5.30
CA ASP A 76 7.79 4.14 -4.66
C ASP A 76 6.49 4.56 -5.37
N PRO A 77 6.16 5.86 -5.50
CA PRO A 77 4.94 6.26 -6.20
C PRO A 77 5.08 6.16 -7.74
N ILE A 78 6.29 6.31 -8.27
CA ILE A 78 6.55 6.30 -9.72
C ILE A 78 6.37 4.90 -10.32
N ILE A 79 6.90 3.86 -9.72
CA ILE A 79 6.82 2.49 -10.27
C ILE A 79 5.36 2.04 -10.45
N TRP A 80 4.48 2.46 -9.53
CA TRP A 80 3.05 2.19 -9.59
C TRP A 80 2.29 3.12 -10.53
N GLY A 81 2.84 4.30 -10.88
CA GLY A 81 2.24 5.24 -11.83
C GLY A 81 2.15 4.70 -13.27
N VAL A 82 2.98 3.71 -13.60
CA VAL A 82 2.91 2.99 -14.88
C VAL A 82 1.60 2.19 -14.99
N LEU A 83 1.08 1.69 -13.87
CA LEU A 83 -0.14 0.89 -13.86
C LEU A 83 -1.39 1.72 -14.19
N PRO A 84 -2.42 1.10 -14.78
CA PRO A 84 -3.71 1.74 -14.98
C PRO A 84 -4.37 2.11 -13.63
N PHE A 85 -5.09 3.24 -13.61
CA PHE A 85 -5.78 3.78 -12.42
C PHE A 85 -6.71 2.79 -11.70
N ARG A 86 -7.22 1.79 -12.42
CA ARG A 86 -8.07 0.73 -11.85
C ARG A 86 -7.41 0.01 -10.67
N TYR A 87 -6.08 -0.13 -10.68
CA TYR A 87 -5.36 -0.76 -9.58
C TYR A 87 -5.25 0.18 -8.38
N SER A 88 -5.03 1.49 -8.60
CA SER A 88 -4.92 2.53 -7.55
C SER A 88 -6.21 2.71 -6.73
N LEU A 89 -7.36 2.30 -7.28
CA LEU A 89 -8.68 2.47 -6.67
C LEU A 89 -9.14 1.27 -5.83
N ASP A 90 -8.39 0.16 -5.80
CA ASP A 90 -8.73 -1.04 -5.05
C ASP A 90 -7.95 -1.07 -3.71
N PRO A 91 -8.47 -0.50 -2.60
CA PRO A 91 -7.76 -0.42 -1.32
C PRO A 91 -7.57 -1.77 -0.62
N GLU A 92 -8.25 -2.82 -1.09
CA GLU A 92 -8.06 -4.18 -0.56
C GLU A 92 -6.84 -4.88 -1.18
N ASN A 93 -6.44 -4.49 -2.39
CA ASN A 93 -5.28 -5.05 -3.09
C ASN A 93 -4.03 -4.17 -2.98
N LEU A 94 -4.19 -2.91 -2.59
CA LEU A 94 -3.07 -1.99 -2.38
C LEU A 94 -2.98 -1.58 -0.91
N ARG A 95 -1.81 -1.81 -0.32
CA ARG A 95 -1.49 -1.35 1.03
C ARG A 95 -0.28 -0.45 0.96
N TRP A 96 -0.50 0.84 1.15
CA TRP A 96 0.56 1.85 1.21
C TRP A 96 0.72 2.29 2.66
N SER A 97 1.96 2.25 3.15
CA SER A 97 2.34 2.88 4.41
C SER A 97 3.29 4.02 4.08
N LEU A 98 3.03 5.21 4.63
CA LEU A 98 3.99 6.30 4.54
C LEU A 98 5.18 5.93 5.43
N GLY A 99 6.32 5.54 4.83
CA GLY A 99 7.50 5.07 5.59
C GLY A 99 7.97 6.06 6.67
N ALA A 100 7.72 7.36 6.49
CA ALA A 100 8.01 8.39 7.49
C ALA A 100 7.14 8.28 8.77
N HIS A 101 5.93 7.71 8.70
CA HIS A 101 5.10 7.49 9.88
C HIS A 101 5.69 6.41 10.80
N ASP A 102 6.27 5.36 10.22
CA ASP A 102 6.83 4.23 10.99
C ASP A 102 8.27 4.52 11.51
N ILE A 103 9.01 5.45 10.90
CA ILE A 103 10.41 5.74 11.25
C ILE A 103 10.58 7.08 11.98
N CYS A 104 9.92 8.16 11.52
CA CYS A 104 10.26 9.54 11.93
C CYS A 104 9.42 10.11 13.08
N PHE A 105 8.27 9.50 13.44
CA PHE A 105 7.41 9.99 14.52
C PHE A 105 7.34 9.01 15.71
N LYS A 106 8.49 8.79 16.36
CA LYS A 106 8.57 8.10 17.66
C LYS A 106 8.48 9.05 18.87
N ASN A 107 8.25 10.35 18.64
CA ASN A 107 8.32 11.33 19.72
C ASN A 107 7.04 11.32 20.59
N LYS A 108 7.22 11.26 21.92
CA LYS A 108 6.18 11.07 22.94
C LYS A 108 5.15 12.20 23.03
N TYR A 109 5.39 13.34 22.38
CA TYR A 109 4.58 14.56 22.53
C TYR A 109 3.38 14.66 21.59
N CYS A 110 3.27 13.81 20.58
CA CYS A 110 2.07 13.71 19.75
C CYS A 110 1.62 12.25 19.71
N PRO A 111 0.83 11.79 20.70
CA PRO A 111 0.40 10.41 20.71
C PRO A 111 -0.53 10.16 19.51
N PRO A 112 -0.20 9.24 18.58
CA PRO A 112 -1.19 8.75 17.65
C PRO A 112 -2.30 8.11 18.49
N LYS A 113 -3.57 8.32 18.12
CA LYS A 113 -4.70 7.63 18.75
C LYS A 113 -4.52 6.12 18.55
N MET A 114 -3.76 5.48 19.44
CA MET A 114 -3.58 4.05 19.51
C MET A 114 -4.97 3.46 19.74
N GLY A 115 -5.46 2.72 18.76
CA GLY A 115 -6.65 1.90 18.95
C GLY A 115 -6.46 0.98 20.16
N PRO A 116 -7.54 0.62 20.87
CA PRO A 116 -7.49 -0.11 22.16
C PRO A 116 -6.75 -1.46 22.11
N MET A 117 -6.47 -1.99 20.91
CA MET A 117 -5.75 -3.24 20.70
C MET A 117 -4.24 -3.14 20.96
N ALA A 118 -3.59 -2.02 20.62
CA ALA A 118 -2.15 -1.82 20.84
C ALA A 118 -1.81 -1.64 22.33
N ARG A 119 -2.75 -1.08 23.10
CA ARG A 119 -2.61 -0.89 24.56
C ARG A 119 -2.60 -2.22 25.32
N LYS A 120 -3.29 -3.24 24.81
CA LYS A 120 -3.44 -4.55 25.48
C LYS A 120 -2.23 -5.47 25.30
N MET A 121 -1.38 -5.22 24.31
CA MET A 121 -0.11 -5.94 24.11
C MET A 121 1.02 -5.37 24.98
N LEU A 122 1.03 -4.06 25.24
CA LEU A 122 2.08 -3.39 26.02
C LEU A 122 1.96 -3.59 27.55
N THR A 123 0.78 -3.90 28.07
CA THR A 123 0.58 -4.14 29.52
C THR A 123 0.75 -5.60 29.95
N ARG A 124 1.01 -6.52 29.01
CA ARG A 124 1.12 -7.96 29.31
C ARG A 124 2.54 -8.46 29.57
N ASN A 125 3.55 -7.58 29.47
CA ASN A 125 4.96 -7.89 29.72
C ASN A 125 5.62 -6.80 30.57
N LEU A 126 5.00 -6.44 31.70
CA LEU A 126 5.70 -5.76 32.78
C LEU A 126 5.61 -6.69 34.00
N PRO A 127 6.74 -7.11 34.59
CA PRO A 127 6.77 -7.82 35.87
C PRO A 127 6.20 -6.96 37.01
#